data_AF-A0A833WV75-F1
#
_entry.id   AF-A0A833WV75-F1
#
_cell.length_a   1.000
_cell.length_b   1.000
_cell.length_c   1.000
_cell.angle_alpha   90.00
_cell.angle_beta   90.00
_cell.angle_gamma   90.00
#
_symmetry.space_group_name_H-M   'P 1'
#
loop_
_entity.id
_entity.type
_entity.pdbx_description
1 polymer ?
#
loop_
_entity_poly.entity_id
_entity_poly.type
_entity_poly.pdbx_seq_one_letter_code
_entity_poly.pdbx_strand_id
1 'polypeptide(L)'
;MSDFSVSAKFLAAPDPSSWEDVLAGANGLQQYCIAHCDPVTQHLGTTLYNFVVELKARQLWPHDMLLTLVLWIDAQLGRYRSAVIREIDAASSTRFMIPAQFTPNNVELHGLLLAEQRNQIDAIRQSSGNHATQTSNTSRQPRSQRNAANSTKKEPSDNYPPPTFSTGWKRSLP
;
A
#
# COMPACT_ATOMS: atom_id res chain seq x y z
N MET A 1 40.25 -19.83 -19.04
CA MET A 1 39.40 -19.30 -17.97
C MET A 1 37.99 -19.29 -18.50
N SER A 2 37.11 -20.14 -17.96
CA SER A 2 35.72 -20.22 -18.40
C SER A 2 34.95 -19.07 -17.79
N ASP A 3 34.31 -18.24 -18.63
CA ASP A 3 33.42 -17.18 -18.19
C ASP A 3 32.24 -17.77 -17.41
N PHE A 4 32.25 -17.63 -16.09
CA PHE A 4 31.10 -17.91 -15.23
C PHE A 4 30.01 -16.82 -15.34
N SER A 5 30.10 -15.93 -16.33
CA SER A 5 29.17 -14.81 -16.54
C SER A 5 27.95 -15.19 -17.42
N VAL A 6 27.60 -16.47 -17.47
CA VAL A 6 26.24 -16.84 -17.87
C VAL A 6 25.38 -16.67 -16.64
N SER A 7 24.88 -15.44 -16.44
CA SER A 7 23.76 -15.18 -15.56
C SER A 7 22.67 -16.17 -15.93
N ALA A 8 22.54 -17.25 -15.17
CA ALA A 8 21.44 -18.18 -15.34
C ALA A 8 20.19 -17.30 -15.31
N LYS A 9 19.47 -17.24 -16.44
CA LYS A 9 18.18 -16.56 -16.49
C LYS A 9 17.31 -17.32 -15.51
N PHE A 10 17.30 -16.86 -14.27
CA PHE A 10 16.31 -17.27 -13.29
C PHE A 10 14.98 -16.99 -13.95
N LEU A 11 14.24 -18.05 -14.23
CA LEU A 11 12.84 -17.91 -14.61
C LEU A 11 12.19 -17.04 -13.54
N ALA A 12 11.41 -16.05 -13.97
CA ALA A 12 10.61 -15.29 -13.02
C ALA A 12 9.85 -16.31 -12.17
N ALA A 13 10.08 -16.27 -10.85
CA ALA A 13 9.35 -17.14 -9.95
C ALA A 13 7.86 -16.85 -10.18
N PRO A 14 7.00 -17.87 -10.27
CA PRO A 14 5.57 -17.64 -10.32
C PRO A 14 5.16 -16.78 -9.13
N ASP A 15 4.20 -15.87 -9.35
CA ASP A 15 3.69 -15.02 -8.28
C ASP A 15 3.30 -15.89 -7.09
N PRO A 16 3.73 -15.55 -5.85
CA PRO A 16 3.46 -16.37 -4.69
C PRO A 16 1.95 -16.47 -4.51
N SER A 17 1.41 -17.68 -4.69
CA SER A 17 -0.02 -17.95 -4.57
C SER A 17 -0.43 -18.21 -3.13
N SER A 18 0.54 -18.49 -2.26
CA SER A 18 0.29 -18.89 -0.87
C SER A 18 1.43 -18.52 0.08
N TRP A 19 1.14 -18.51 1.37
CA TRP A 19 2.17 -18.37 2.43
C TRP A 19 3.13 -19.55 2.43
N GLU A 20 2.67 -20.73 2.02
CA GLU A 20 3.41 -21.96 1.88
C GLU A 20 4.50 -21.80 0.81
N ASP A 21 4.21 -21.15 -0.31
CA ASP A 21 5.21 -20.85 -1.36
C ASP A 21 6.31 -19.93 -0.82
N VAL A 22 5.94 -18.88 -0.09
CA VAL A 22 6.90 -17.92 0.49
C VAL A 22 7.76 -18.60 1.55
N LEU A 23 7.17 -19.43 2.42
CA LEU A 23 7.90 -20.20 3.42
C LEU A 23 8.84 -21.24 2.79
N ALA A 24 8.38 -21.94 1.75
CA ALA A 24 9.20 -22.92 1.04
C ALA A 24 10.40 -22.24 0.38
N GLY A 25 10.20 -21.08 -0.24
CA GLY A 25 11.29 -20.26 -0.79
C GLY A 25 12.29 -19.80 0.27
N ALA A 26 11.81 -19.27 1.40
CA ALA A 26 12.67 -18.82 2.49
C ALA A 26 13.44 -19.98 3.14
N ASN A 27 12.79 -21.12 3.37
CA ASN A 27 13.44 -22.33 3.88
C ASN A 27 14.48 -22.86 2.88
N GLY A 28 14.16 -22.93 1.59
CA GLY A 28 15.09 -23.34 0.54
C GLY A 28 16.35 -22.46 0.51
N LEU A 29 16.18 -21.14 0.60
CA LEU A 29 17.32 -20.22 0.72
C LEU A 29 18.13 -20.47 2.00
N GLN A 30 17.47 -20.62 3.15
CA GLN A 30 18.16 -20.88 4.41
C GLN A 30 19.01 -22.16 4.34
N GLN A 31 18.44 -23.27 3.86
CA GLN A 31 19.15 -24.54 3.72
C GLN A 31 20.35 -24.40 2.78
N TYR A 32 20.18 -23.72 1.65
CA TYR A 32 21.28 -23.42 0.73
C TYR A 32 22.39 -22.61 1.42
N CYS A 33 22.02 -21.54 2.14
CA CYS A 33 22.99 -20.70 2.85
C CYS A 33 23.77 -21.48 3.91
N ILE A 34 23.09 -22.31 4.70
CA ILE A 34 23.71 -23.16 5.73
C ILE A 34 24.72 -24.13 5.10
N ALA A 35 24.37 -24.75 3.98
CA ALA A 35 25.22 -25.76 3.34
C ALA A 35 26.42 -25.17 2.58
N HIS A 36 26.30 -23.95 2.04
CA HIS A 36 27.22 -23.48 1.00
C HIS A 36 27.81 -22.08 1.22
N CYS A 37 27.38 -21.31 2.22
CA CYS A 37 27.79 -19.90 2.34
C CYS A 37 28.59 -19.61 3.62
N ASP A 38 29.23 -18.44 3.65
CA ASP A 38 29.96 -17.94 4.82
C ASP A 38 29.01 -17.59 5.99
N PRO A 39 29.51 -17.48 7.24
CA PRO A 39 28.66 -17.25 8.41
C PRO A 39 27.75 -16.02 8.33
N VAL A 40 28.18 -14.95 7.64
CA VAL A 40 27.34 -13.75 7.49
C VAL A 40 26.15 -14.02 6.58
N THR A 41 26.37 -14.77 5.49
CA THR A 41 25.30 -15.21 4.58
C THR A 41 24.39 -16.26 5.22
N GLN A 42 24.93 -17.16 6.05
CA GLN A 42 24.13 -18.10 6.85
C GLN A 42 23.18 -17.36 7.80
N HIS A 43 23.68 -16.32 8.46
CA HIS A 43 22.88 -15.48 9.34
C HIS A 43 21.78 -14.75 8.56
N LEU A 44 22.07 -14.20 7.37
CA LEU A 44 21.08 -13.59 6.49
C LEU A 44 19.93 -14.57 6.18
N GLY A 45 20.25 -15.77 5.69
CA GLY A 45 19.25 -16.77 5.32
C GLY A 45 18.38 -17.20 6.50
N THR A 46 18.99 -17.39 7.67
CA THR A 46 18.27 -17.75 8.90
C THR A 46 17.35 -16.63 9.37
N THR A 47 17.83 -15.38 9.36
CA THR A 47 17.04 -14.22 9.77
C THR A 47 15.86 -13.98 8.83
N LEU A 48 16.04 -14.13 7.52
CA LEU A 48 14.93 -14.06 6.56
C LEU A 48 13.88 -15.14 6.82
N TYR A 49 14.30 -16.39 7.02
CA TYR A 49 13.36 -17.48 7.30
C TYR A 49 12.53 -17.21 8.57
N ASN A 50 13.21 -16.82 9.66
CA ASN A 50 12.53 -16.50 10.92
C ASN A 50 11.54 -15.33 10.77
N PHE A 51 11.91 -14.31 9.99
CA PHE A 51 11.03 -13.19 9.67
C PHE A 51 9.75 -13.64 8.95
N VAL A 52 9.86 -14.48 7.92
CA VAL A 52 8.68 -14.98 7.18
C VAL A 52 7.80 -15.84 8.10
N VAL A 53 8.40 -16.70 8.93
CA VAL A 53 7.68 -17.49 9.94
C VAL A 53 6.92 -16.58 10.91
N GLU A 54 7.56 -15.53 11.42
CA GLU A 54 6.96 -14.59 12.36
C GLU A 54 5.79 -13.82 11.73
N LEU A 55 5.97 -13.31 10.50
CA LEU A 55 4.89 -12.62 9.78
C LEU A 55 3.66 -13.50 9.59
N LYS A 56 3.86 -14.76 9.16
CA LYS A 56 2.76 -15.71 8.98
C LYS A 56 2.08 -16.04 10.31
N ALA A 57 2.86 -16.41 11.33
CA ALA A 57 2.32 -16.86 12.61
C ALA A 57 1.49 -15.77 13.31
N ARG A 58 1.88 -14.51 13.15
CA ARG A 58 1.20 -13.36 13.75
C ARG A 58 0.20 -12.69 12.81
N GLN A 59 0.03 -13.20 11.59
CA GLN A 59 -0.86 -12.63 10.56
C GLN A 59 -0.60 -11.13 10.32
N LEU A 60 0.68 -10.73 10.33
CA LEU A 60 1.08 -9.32 10.23
C LEU A 60 1.07 -8.79 8.79
N TRP A 61 0.84 -9.67 7.81
CA TRP A 61 0.84 -9.30 6.41
C TRP A 61 -0.38 -9.89 5.68
N PRO A 62 -1.12 -9.10 4.88
CA PRO A 62 -2.27 -9.57 4.13
C PRO A 62 -1.89 -10.60 3.06
N HIS A 63 -2.76 -11.60 2.87
CA HIS A 63 -2.52 -12.68 1.91
C HIS A 63 -2.55 -12.21 0.44
N ASP A 64 -3.43 -11.26 0.13
CA ASP A 64 -3.54 -10.60 -1.17
C ASP A 64 -2.31 -9.74 -1.51
N MET A 65 -1.46 -9.44 -0.53
CA MET A 65 -0.24 -8.63 -0.70
C MET A 65 1.05 -9.46 -0.72
N LEU A 66 0.98 -10.79 -0.85
CA LEU A 66 2.19 -11.64 -0.79
C LEU A 66 3.21 -11.32 -1.88
N LEU A 67 2.77 -10.93 -3.08
CA LEU A 67 3.68 -10.50 -4.14
C LEU A 67 4.50 -9.28 -3.71
N THR A 68 3.87 -8.27 -3.10
CA THR A 68 4.54 -7.07 -2.60
C THR A 68 5.58 -7.40 -1.53
N LEU A 69 5.27 -8.36 -0.64
CA LEU A 69 6.24 -8.85 0.36
C LEU A 69 7.45 -9.49 -0.31
N VAL A 70 7.24 -10.37 -1.29
CA VAL A 70 8.32 -11.05 -2.01
C VAL A 70 9.19 -10.04 -2.78
N LEU A 71 8.60 -9.04 -3.43
CA LEU A 71 9.33 -7.98 -4.10
C LEU A 71 10.18 -7.15 -3.12
N TRP A 72 9.64 -6.85 -1.94
CA TRP A 72 10.41 -6.17 -0.90
C TRP A 72 11.58 -7.03 -0.39
N ILE A 73 11.37 -8.33 -0.18
CA ILE A 73 12.42 -9.28 0.20
C ILE A 73 13.52 -9.32 -0.88
N ASP A 74 13.15 -9.43 -2.17
CA ASP A 74 14.11 -9.42 -3.27
C ASP A 74 14.92 -8.12 -3.31
N ALA A 75 14.29 -6.97 -3.06
CA ALA A 75 14.99 -5.69 -2.97
C ALA A 75 16.04 -5.68 -1.84
N GLN A 76 15.73 -6.22 -0.64
CA GLN A 76 16.72 -6.34 0.43
C GLN A 76 17.85 -7.31 0.08
N LEU A 77 17.54 -8.44 -0.57
CA LEU A 77 18.55 -9.38 -1.06
C LEU A 77 19.41 -8.76 -2.19
N GLY A 78 18.85 -7.87 -3.01
CA GLY A 78 19.58 -7.07 -4.00
C GLY A 78 20.55 -6.08 -3.36
N ARG A 79 20.13 -5.41 -2.27
CA ARG A 79 21.02 -4.57 -1.44
C ARG A 79 22.15 -5.41 -0.83
N TYR A 80 21.86 -6.61 -0.33
CA TYR A 80 22.87 -7.53 0.17
C TYR A 80 23.90 -7.92 -0.90
N ARG A 81 23.43 -8.37 -2.08
CA ARG A 81 24.29 -8.71 -3.24
C ARG A 81 25.20 -7.54 -3.62
N SER A 82 24.65 -6.33 -3.64
CA SER A 82 25.41 -5.11 -3.94
C SER A 82 26.46 -4.79 -2.88
N ALA A 83 26.15 -5.02 -1.59
CA ALA A 83 27.11 -4.87 -0.50
C ALA A 83 28.25 -5.90 -0.61
N VAL A 84 27.94 -7.17 -0.94
CA VAL A 84 28.96 -8.20 -1.19
C VAL A 84 29.93 -7.78 -2.29
N ILE A 85 29.42 -7.28 -3.43
CA ILE A 85 30.26 -6.83 -4.53
C ILE A 85 31.17 -5.68 -4.07
N ARG A 86 30.62 -4.69 -3.37
CA ARG A 86 31.41 -3.55 -2.86
C ARG A 86 32.49 -3.97 -1.86
N GLU A 87 32.25 -5.00 -1.06
CA GLU A 87 33.23 -5.52 -0.11
C GLU A 87 34.42 -6.23 -0.76
N ILE A 88 34.28 -6.66 -2.02
CA ILE A 88 35.42 -7.20 -2.78
C ILE A 88 36.41 -6.07 -3.09
N ASP A 89 35.89 -4.89 -3.42
CA ASP A 89 36.68 -3.72 -3.85
C ASP A 89 37.08 -2.80 -2.68
N ALA A 90 36.40 -2.86 -1.54
CA ALA A 90 36.57 -1.94 -0.41
C ALA A 90 36.87 -2.65 0.92
N ALA A 91 37.61 -1.98 1.80
CA ALA A 91 37.98 -2.51 3.11
C ALA A 91 36.83 -2.54 4.15
N SER A 92 35.67 -1.95 3.85
CA SER A 92 34.55 -1.85 4.79
C SER A 92 33.47 -2.90 4.52
N SER A 93 33.26 -3.80 5.48
CA SER A 93 32.09 -4.68 5.47
C SER A 93 30.85 -3.91 5.93
N THR A 94 29.78 -4.00 5.15
CA THR A 94 28.47 -3.41 5.45
C THR A 94 27.33 -4.42 5.29
N ARG A 95 27.58 -5.56 4.63
CA ARG A 95 26.56 -6.59 4.36
C ARG A 95 25.99 -7.19 5.64
N PHE A 96 26.76 -7.20 6.73
CA PHE A 96 26.32 -7.71 8.04
C PHE A 96 25.17 -6.89 8.66
N MET A 97 24.93 -5.66 8.19
CA MET A 97 23.81 -4.83 8.67
C MET A 97 22.47 -5.15 8.01
N ILE A 98 22.49 -5.77 6.83
CA ILE A 98 21.27 -6.04 6.05
C ILE A 98 20.33 -7.05 6.74
N PRO A 99 20.79 -8.12 7.40
CA PRO A 99 19.89 -9.04 8.13
C PRO A 99 18.95 -8.33 9.12
N ALA A 100 19.41 -7.25 9.76
CA ALA A 100 18.59 -6.48 10.71
C ALA A 100 17.37 -5.81 10.08
N GLN A 101 17.32 -5.71 8.75
CA GLN A 101 16.15 -5.19 8.03
C GLN A 101 14.97 -6.17 8.03
N PHE A 102 15.23 -7.48 8.15
CA PHE A 102 14.19 -8.51 8.21
C PHE A 102 13.57 -8.57 9.61
N THR A 103 12.76 -7.56 9.92
CA THR A 103 11.98 -7.46 11.14
C THR A 103 10.57 -6.99 10.81
N PRO A 104 9.52 -7.50 11.50
CA PRO A 104 8.16 -7.03 11.26
C PRO A 104 7.97 -5.53 11.55
N ASN A 105 8.85 -4.92 12.35
CA ASN A 105 8.81 -3.50 12.70
C ASN A 105 9.52 -2.60 11.66
N ASN A 106 9.85 -3.13 10.48
CA ASN A 106 10.56 -2.36 9.47
C ASN A 106 9.67 -1.24 8.90
N VAL A 107 10.16 -0.01 8.93
CA VAL A 107 9.40 1.17 8.48
C VAL A 107 9.07 1.16 6.99
N GLU A 108 9.95 0.61 6.14
CA GLU A 108 9.66 0.43 4.70
C GLU A 108 8.50 -0.55 4.51
N LEU A 109 8.50 -1.65 5.28
CA LEU A 109 7.46 -2.67 5.24
C LEU A 109 6.09 -2.12 5.69
N HIS A 110 6.06 -1.34 6.78
CA HIS A 110 4.85 -0.64 7.20
C HIS A 110 4.37 0.41 6.19
N GLY A 111 5.31 1.12 5.54
CA GLY A 111 4.99 2.07 4.47
C GLY A 111 4.27 1.42 3.30
N LEU A 112 4.65 0.19 2.94
CA LEU A 112 3.98 -0.59 1.88
C LEU A 112 2.53 -0.95 2.25
N LEU A 113 2.28 -1.35 3.51
CA LEU A 113 0.92 -1.62 3.99
C LEU A 113 0.04 -0.36 3.93
N LEU A 114 0.57 0.78 4.37
CA LEU A 114 -0.17 2.05 4.35
C LEU A 114 -0.45 2.53 2.92
N ALA A 115 0.51 2.36 2.01
CA ALA A 115 0.32 2.70 0.60
C ALA A 115 -0.79 1.86 -0.03
N GLU A 116 -0.84 0.57 0.25
CA GLU A 116 -1.87 -0.30 -0.29
C GLU A 116 -3.25 -0.04 0.31
N GLN A 117 -3.33 0.18 1.62
CA GLN A 117 -4.58 0.60 2.26
C GLN A 117 -5.14 1.89 1.64
N ARG A 118 -4.27 2.83 1.30
CA ARG A 118 -4.69 4.06 0.59
C ARG A 118 -5.23 3.75 -0.81
N ASN A 119 -4.55 2.89 -1.57
CA ASN A 119 -5.01 2.48 -2.91
C ASN A 119 -6.40 1.83 -2.85
N GLN A 120 -6.65 0.98 -1.85
CA GLN A 120 -7.94 0.33 -1.64
C GLN A 120 -9.04 1.35 -1.32
N ILE A 121 -8.77 2.32 -0.43
CA ILE A 121 -9.73 3.39 -0.11
C ILE A 121 -10.05 4.23 -1.35
N ASP A 122 -9.05 4.57 -2.15
CA ASP A 122 -9.23 5.37 -3.37
C ASP A 122 -10.03 4.59 -4.42
N ALA A 123 -9.81 3.27 -4.56
CA ALA A 123 -10.60 2.40 -5.43
C ALA A 123 -12.09 2.32 -5.01
N ILE A 124 -12.37 2.21 -3.71
CA ILE A 124 -13.75 2.20 -3.17
C ILE A 124 -14.46 3.53 -3.43
N ARG A 125 -13.75 4.66 -3.28
CA ARG A 125 -14.30 5.99 -3.58
C ARG A 125 -14.66 6.13 -5.05
N GLN A 126 -13.79 5.65 -5.94
CA GLN A 126 -14.03 5.69 -7.39
C GLN A 126 -15.21 4.78 -7.81
N SER A 127 -15.36 3.60 -7.20
CA SER A 127 -16.49 2.71 -7.50
C SER A 127 -17.83 3.27 -6.98
N SER A 128 -17.84 3.95 -5.83
CA SER A 128 -19.04 4.59 -5.26
C SER A 128 -19.50 5.82 -6.06
N GLY A 129 -18.57 6.59 -6.62
CA GLY A 129 -18.89 7.74 -7.49
C GLY A 129 -19.58 7.34 -8.80
N ASN A 130 -19.27 6.16 -9.34
CA ASN A 130 -19.85 5.66 -10.59
C ASN A 130 -21.28 5.10 -10.43
N HIS A 131 -21.70 4.74 -9.21
CA HIS A 131 -23.08 4.31 -8.95
C HIS A 131 -24.06 5.47 -8.68
N ALA A 132 -23.57 6.63 -8.23
CA ALA A 132 -24.42 7.78 -7.90
C ALA A 132 -25.03 8.49 -9.13
N THR A 133 -24.56 8.20 -10.35
CA THR A 133 -25.04 8.87 -11.58
C THR A 133 -26.11 8.08 -12.33
N GLN A 134 -26.52 6.89 -11.87
CA GLN A 134 -27.45 6.02 -12.62
C GLN A 134 -28.88 5.93 -12.09
N THR A 135 -29.26 6.76 -11.11
CA THR A 135 -30.64 6.78 -10.57
C THR A 135 -31.22 8.19 -10.55
N SER A 136 -31.49 8.78 -11.71
CA SER A 136 -32.54 9.83 -11.86
C SER A 136 -32.69 10.32 -13.32
N ASN A 137 -32.96 9.40 -14.25
CA ASN A 137 -33.54 9.77 -15.55
C ASN A 137 -34.93 9.16 -15.72
N THR A 138 -35.82 9.40 -14.75
CA THR A 138 -37.26 9.30 -15.02
C THR A 138 -37.72 10.64 -15.56
N SER A 139 -37.79 10.71 -16.89
CA SER A 139 -38.37 11.77 -17.70
C SER A 139 -39.69 12.29 -17.11
N ARG A 140 -39.65 13.48 -16.49
CA ARG A 140 -40.87 14.25 -16.20
C ARG A 140 -41.28 14.94 -17.50
N GLN A 141 -42.34 14.45 -18.13
CA GLN A 141 -43.03 15.19 -19.19
C GLN A 141 -43.55 16.53 -18.64
N PRO A 142 -43.34 17.66 -19.34
CA PRO A 142 -43.99 18.91 -18.98
C PRO A 142 -45.47 18.87 -19.40
N ARG A 143 -46.36 18.87 -18.41
CA ARG A 143 -47.81 19.02 -18.59
C ARG A 143 -48.09 20.45 -19.07
N SER A 144 -48.41 20.59 -20.36
CA SER A 144 -48.93 21.83 -20.94
C SER A 144 -50.30 22.15 -20.31
N GLN A 145 -50.39 23.24 -19.54
CA GLN A 145 -51.66 23.83 -19.12
C GLN A 145 -51.84 25.17 -19.84
N ARG A 146 -52.88 25.20 -20.69
CA ARG A 146 -53.31 26.33 -21.49
C ARG A 146 -54.35 27.15 -20.70
N ASN A 147 -54.13 28.46 -20.71
CA ASN A 147 -54.88 29.59 -20.12
C ASN A 147 -56.41 29.46 -20.03
N ALA A 148 -56.99 30.02 -18.95
CA ALA A 148 -58.23 30.79 -19.00
C ALA A 148 -58.30 31.84 -17.86
N ALA A 149 -58.78 33.02 -18.23
CA ALA A 149 -58.82 34.29 -17.52
C ALA A 149 -59.65 34.32 -16.22
N ASN A 150 -59.35 35.22 -15.26
CA ASN A 150 -59.98 36.56 -15.19
C ASN A 150 -59.65 37.33 -13.90
N SER A 151 -59.40 38.63 -14.10
CA SER A 151 -59.76 39.79 -13.28
C SER A 151 -59.25 40.04 -11.85
N THR A 152 -58.64 41.23 -11.76
CA THR A 152 -58.84 42.32 -10.77
C THR A 152 -58.10 42.34 -9.42
N LYS A 153 -57.07 43.21 -9.38
CA LYS A 153 -57.00 44.47 -8.61
C LYS A 153 -56.88 44.38 -7.06
N LYS A 154 -55.68 44.68 -6.53
CA LYS A 154 -55.36 45.75 -5.54
C LYS A 154 -53.99 45.49 -4.84
N GLU A 155 -53.08 46.46 -4.95
CA GLU A 155 -52.04 46.79 -3.94
C GLU A 155 -52.67 47.67 -2.82
N PRO A 156 -52.03 48.05 -1.69
CA PRO A 156 -50.58 48.05 -1.39
C PRO A 156 -50.13 47.61 0.04
N SER A 157 -48.79 47.49 0.18
CA SER A 157 -47.90 47.78 1.33
C SER A 157 -48.14 47.13 2.72
N ASP A 158 -47.13 46.40 3.21
CA ASP A 158 -46.51 46.74 4.51
C ASP A 158 -45.11 46.15 4.72
N ASN A 159 -44.23 47.02 5.22
CA ASN A 159 -42.83 46.84 5.62
C ASN A 159 -42.62 45.69 6.61
N TYR A 160 -41.44 45.04 6.60
CA TYR A 160 -40.53 44.97 7.77
C TYR A 160 -39.11 44.49 7.34
N PRO A 161 -38.01 45.08 7.89
CA PRO A 161 -36.61 44.85 7.49
C PRO A 161 -35.91 43.69 8.23
N PRO A 162 -34.69 43.26 7.80
CA PRO A 162 -34.01 42.08 8.36
C PRO A 162 -33.24 42.37 9.66
N PRO A 163 -33.04 41.40 10.56
CA PRO A 163 -32.23 41.59 11.76
C PRO A 163 -30.73 41.38 11.47
N THR A 164 -29.96 42.45 11.66
CA THR A 164 -28.51 42.41 11.93
C THR A 164 -28.28 42.35 13.43
N PHE A 165 -27.48 41.41 13.94
CA PHE A 165 -26.72 41.64 15.17
C PHE A 165 -25.34 40.99 15.13
N SER A 166 -24.36 41.86 15.36
CA SER A 166 -22.93 41.63 15.54
C SER A 166 -22.62 41.40 17.03
N THR A 167 -21.34 41.17 17.33
CA THR A 167 -20.65 40.95 18.63
C THR A 167 -20.63 39.48 19.08
N GLY A 168 -19.51 38.75 19.19
CA GLY A 168 -18.09 39.09 19.17
C GLY A 168 -17.51 39.01 20.57
N TRP A 169 -17.08 37.82 21.03
CA TRP A 169 -16.20 37.69 22.21
C TRP A 169 -15.16 36.58 22.03
N LYS A 170 -13.92 36.97 22.33
CA LYS A 170 -12.66 36.21 22.28
C LYS A 170 -12.57 35.15 23.39
N ARG A 171 -11.85 34.07 23.05
CA ARG A 171 -10.86 33.28 23.82
C ARG A 171 -10.77 33.52 25.34
N SER A 172 -10.67 32.43 26.09
CA SER A 172 -9.39 32.00 26.72
C SER A 172 -9.48 30.54 27.22
N LEU A 173 -8.42 29.78 26.90
CA LEU A 173 -8.10 28.46 27.47
C LEU A 173 -7.33 28.66 28.79
N PRO A 174 -7.41 27.73 29.75
CA PRO A 174 -6.34 27.46 30.70
C PRO A 174 -5.20 26.65 30.06
#